data_AF-A0A965QPF7-F1
#
_entry.id   AF-A0A965QPF7-F1
#
_cell.length_a   1.000
_cell.length_b   1.000
_cell.length_c   1.000
_cell.angle_alpha   90.00
_cell.angle_beta   90.00
_cell.angle_gamma   90.00
#
_symmetry.space_group_name_H-M   'P 1'
#
loop_
_entity.id
_entity.type
_entity.pdbx_description
1 polymer ?
#
loop_
_entity_poly.entity_id
_entity_poly.type
_entity_poly.pdbx_seq_one_letter_code
_entity_poly.pdbx_strand_id
1 'polypeptide(L)'
;MDDKLNVDVIISAYTQGFFPMADWDGIYWHSPDPRAIIPLSGTPKKPRSLTQFEKKHNFSFTINNDFKYVVQKCSERKDTWISDEIIESYSELNQIGLAHSIETWADGKIVGGLYGVCIGAAFFGESMFNVVDNAAKSAFYFLIDILHKNDFILLD
;
A
#
# COMPACT_ATOMS: atom_id res chain seq x y z
N MET A 1 10.80 -17.11 -18.25
CA MET A 1 9.44 -17.66 -18.24
C MET A 1 8.62 -16.61 -17.56
N ASP A 2 7.63 -16.07 -18.28
CA ASP A 2 6.77 -14.95 -17.86
C ASP A 2 5.76 -15.45 -16.83
N ASP A 3 6.21 -15.70 -15.60
CA ASP A 3 5.33 -15.97 -14.47
C ASP A 3 4.93 -14.61 -13.87
N LYS A 4 4.18 -13.83 -14.64
CA LYS A 4 3.52 -12.61 -14.17
C LYS A 4 2.02 -12.81 -14.13
N LEU A 5 1.41 -12.39 -13.03
CA LEU A 5 -0.02 -12.45 -12.85
C LEU A 5 -0.67 -11.37 -13.74
N ASN A 6 -1.59 -11.79 -14.60
CA ASN A 6 -2.24 -10.87 -15.54
C ASN A 6 -3.03 -9.79 -14.77
N VAL A 7 -2.77 -8.52 -15.09
CA VAL A 7 -3.43 -7.35 -14.47
C VAL A 7 -4.95 -7.41 -14.57
N ASP A 8 -5.53 -7.90 -15.67
CA ASP A 8 -6.98 -8.02 -15.83
C ASP A 8 -7.58 -9.03 -14.85
N VAL A 9 -6.84 -10.10 -14.55
CA VAL A 9 -7.24 -11.10 -13.55
C VAL A 9 -7.18 -10.50 -12.16
N ILE A 10 -6.14 -9.72 -11.84
CA ILE A 10 -6.02 -9.03 -10.56
C ILE A 10 -7.18 -8.03 -10.36
N ILE A 11 -7.45 -7.19 -11.35
CA ILE A 11 -8.54 -6.22 -11.31
C ILE A 11 -9.89 -6.93 -11.08
N SER A 12 -10.15 -7.99 -11.85
CA SER A 12 -11.35 -8.81 -11.71
C SER A 12 -11.48 -9.41 -10.30
N ALA A 13 -10.38 -9.90 -9.73
CA ALA A 13 -10.35 -10.45 -8.38
C ALA A 13 -10.67 -9.40 -7.31
N TYR A 14 -10.05 -8.20 -7.37
CA TYR A 14 -10.36 -7.12 -6.42
C TYR A 14 -11.83 -6.72 -6.48
N THR A 15 -12.44 -6.68 -7.66
CA THR A 15 -13.88 -6.36 -7.79
C THR A 15 -14.80 -7.42 -7.17
N GLN A 16 -14.27 -8.61 -6.91
CA GLN A 16 -14.95 -9.73 -6.26
C GLN A 16 -14.53 -9.91 -4.79
N GLY A 17 -13.69 -9.03 -4.25
CA GLY A 17 -13.20 -9.09 -2.87
C GLY A 17 -11.99 -10.01 -2.64
N PHE A 18 -11.38 -10.51 -3.71
CA PHE A 18 -10.18 -11.34 -3.65
C PHE A 18 -8.90 -10.51 -3.86
N PHE A 19 -7.82 -10.92 -3.23
CA PHE A 19 -6.48 -10.38 -3.47
C PHE A 19 -5.45 -11.52 -3.54
N PRO A 20 -4.39 -11.38 -4.36
CA PRO A 20 -3.39 -12.43 -4.52
C PRO A 20 -2.40 -12.40 -3.35
N MET A 21 -1.95 -13.58 -2.95
CA MET A 21 -0.83 -13.79 -2.04
C MET A 21 0.06 -14.90 -2.62
N ALA A 22 1.33 -14.96 -2.23
CA ALA A 22 2.23 -16.03 -2.63
C ALA A 22 2.75 -16.82 -1.43
N ASP A 23 3.06 -18.08 -1.67
CA ASP A 23 3.93 -18.89 -0.82
C ASP A 23 4.93 -19.68 -1.68
N TRP A 24 5.44 -20.79 -1.16
CA TRP A 24 6.40 -21.65 -1.87
C TRP A 24 5.77 -22.49 -2.99
N ASP A 25 4.44 -22.67 -2.99
CA ASP A 25 3.67 -23.39 -4.01
C ASP A 25 3.18 -22.44 -5.14
N GLY A 26 3.27 -21.13 -4.94
CA GLY A 26 2.97 -20.11 -5.94
C GLY A 26 1.87 -19.13 -5.49
N ILE A 27 1.22 -18.49 -6.47
CA ILE A 27 0.15 -17.52 -6.22
C ILE A 27 -1.16 -18.24 -5.85
N TYR A 28 -1.81 -17.75 -4.80
CA TYR A 28 -3.17 -18.12 -4.42
C TYR A 28 -4.03 -16.88 -4.15
N TRP A 29 -5.35 -17.03 -4.24
CA TRP A 29 -6.32 -15.96 -4.03
C TRP A 29 -6.91 -16.02 -2.63
N HIS A 30 -6.85 -14.91 -1.89
CA HIS A 30 -7.35 -14.81 -0.53
C HIS A 30 -8.61 -13.92 -0.47
N SER A 31 -9.59 -14.35 0.34
CA SER A 31 -10.82 -13.59 0.63
C SER A 31 -11.29 -13.95 2.05
N PRO A 32 -10.83 -13.23 3.09
CA PRO A 32 -11.14 -13.55 4.48
C PRO A 32 -12.58 -13.18 4.84
N ASP A 33 -13.16 -13.97 5.73
CA ASP A 33 -14.45 -13.72 6.37
C ASP A 33 -14.29 -13.91 7.90
N PRO A 34 -14.41 -12.85 8.72
CA PRO A 34 -14.75 -11.48 8.35
C PRO A 34 -13.59 -10.72 7.66
N ARG A 35 -13.92 -9.78 6.76
CA ARG A 35 -12.98 -8.85 6.13
C ARG A 35 -12.69 -7.66 7.04
N ALA A 36 -11.42 -7.38 7.29
CA ALA A 36 -11.01 -6.18 8.01
C ALA A 36 -11.10 -4.98 7.06
N ILE A 37 -11.81 -3.93 7.46
CA ILE A 37 -11.91 -2.67 6.72
C ILE A 37 -11.84 -1.47 7.68
N ILE A 38 -11.46 -0.32 7.15
CA ILE A 38 -11.49 0.98 7.80
C ILE A 38 -12.47 1.87 7.03
N PRO A 39 -13.71 2.04 7.53
CA PRO A 39 -14.65 3.00 6.97
C PRO A 39 -14.07 4.41 7.09
N LEU A 40 -13.98 5.15 5.98
CA LEU A 40 -13.40 6.50 6.00
C LEU A 40 -14.32 7.51 6.69
N SER A 41 -15.62 7.20 6.77
CA SER A 41 -16.54 7.91 7.64
C SER A 41 -16.18 7.66 9.11
N GLY A 42 -15.60 8.66 9.77
CA GLY A 42 -15.26 8.57 11.20
C GLY A 42 -13.87 8.03 11.49
N THR A 43 -12.97 7.90 10.50
CA THR A 43 -11.56 7.61 10.75
C THR A 43 -10.93 8.60 11.74
N PRO A 44 -10.08 8.12 12.66
CA PRO A 44 -9.44 8.97 13.65
C PRO A 44 -8.51 9.97 12.98
N LYS A 45 -8.47 11.18 13.53
CA LYS A 45 -7.52 12.22 13.10
C LYS A 45 -6.09 11.81 13.46
N LYS A 46 -5.13 12.27 12.66
CA LYS A 46 -3.69 12.13 12.93
C LYS A 46 -3.37 12.57 14.37
N PRO A 47 -2.78 11.70 15.23
CA PRO A 47 -2.42 12.07 16.58
C PRO A 47 -1.39 13.21 16.60
N ARG A 48 -1.55 14.17 17.53
CA ARG A 48 -0.63 15.31 17.68
C ARG A 48 0.82 14.88 17.90
N SER A 49 1.04 13.79 18.64
CA SER A 49 2.38 13.23 18.86
C SER A 49 3.05 12.77 17.57
N LEU A 50 2.27 12.23 16.61
CA LEU A 50 2.80 11.83 15.30
C LEU A 50 3.22 13.06 14.49
N THR A 51 2.41 14.11 14.47
CA THR A 51 2.77 15.37 13.79
C THR A 51 4.03 16.01 14.39
N GLN A 52 4.20 15.94 15.70
CA GLN A 52 5.43 16.43 16.35
C GLN A 52 6.64 15.58 15.97
N PHE A 53 6.47 14.27 15.87
CA PHE A 53 7.50 13.34 15.42
C PHE A 53 7.90 13.62 13.96
N GLU A 54 6.93 13.69 13.04
CA GLU A 54 7.15 14.02 11.62
C GLU A 54 8.00 15.29 11.47
N LYS A 55 7.66 16.36 12.20
CA LYS A 55 8.40 17.62 12.18
C LYS A 55 9.82 17.50 12.72
N LYS A 56 10.00 16.78 13.84
CA LYS A 56 11.32 16.59 14.45
C LYS A 56 12.27 15.82 13.53
N HIS A 57 11.73 14.87 12.78
CA HIS A 57 12.48 13.99 11.88
C HIS A 57 12.45 14.45 10.41
N ASN A 58 11.96 15.67 10.14
CA ASN A 58 11.88 16.27 8.80
C ASN A 58 11.19 15.36 7.77
N PHE A 59 10.10 14.71 8.17
CA PHE A 59 9.35 13.84 7.28
C PHE A 59 8.65 14.65 6.18
N SER A 60 8.78 14.19 4.94
CA SER A 60 7.98 14.62 3.80
C SER A 60 7.38 13.41 3.07
N PHE A 61 6.42 13.65 2.19
CA PHE A 61 5.68 12.58 1.52
C PHE A 61 5.61 12.79 0.01
N THR A 62 5.67 11.70 -0.74
CA THR A 62 5.38 11.68 -2.17
C THR A 62 4.37 10.58 -2.47
N ILE A 63 3.77 10.64 -3.65
CA ILE A 63 2.89 9.60 -4.20
C ILE A 63 3.55 9.11 -5.49
N ASN A 64 3.65 7.79 -5.64
CA ASN A 64 4.17 7.16 -6.87
C ASN A 64 5.57 7.62 -7.28
N ASN A 65 6.41 8.09 -6.35
CA ASN A 65 7.77 8.48 -6.73
C ASN A 65 8.63 7.26 -7.07
N ASP A 66 8.51 6.18 -6.30
CA ASP A 66 9.23 4.93 -6.56
C ASP A 66 8.42 3.73 -6.06
N PHE A 67 7.36 3.41 -6.81
CA PHE A 67 6.42 2.33 -6.47
C PHE A 67 7.14 0.99 -6.30
N LYS A 68 7.99 0.61 -7.26
CA LYS A 68 8.70 -0.67 -7.25
C LYS A 68 9.59 -0.80 -6.01
N TYR A 69 10.31 0.27 -5.65
CA TYR A 69 11.10 0.29 -4.41
C TYR A 69 10.23 0.06 -3.16
N VAL A 70 9.05 0.70 -3.07
CA VAL A 70 8.13 0.51 -1.94
C VAL A 70 7.68 -0.95 -1.83
N VAL A 71 7.30 -1.59 -2.94
CA VAL A 71 6.86 -3.00 -2.92
C VAL A 71 8.03 -3.92 -2.55
N GLN A 72 9.22 -3.70 -3.12
CA GLN A 72 10.44 -4.43 -2.77
C GLN A 72 10.78 -4.28 -1.27
N LYS A 73 10.67 -3.08 -0.71
CA LYS A 73 10.88 -2.88 0.73
C LYS A 73 9.83 -3.57 1.59
N CYS A 74 8.61 -3.71 1.10
CA CYS A 74 7.59 -4.51 1.78
C CYS A 74 7.90 -6.02 1.73
N SER A 75 8.56 -6.51 0.67
CA SER A 75 8.93 -7.92 0.54
C SER A 75 10.14 -8.33 1.38
N GLU A 76 10.98 -7.41 1.85
CA GLU A 76 12.15 -7.72 2.70
C GLU A 76 11.82 -8.26 4.11
N ARG A 77 10.53 -8.41 4.46
CA ARG A 77 10.09 -8.98 5.74
C ARG A 77 10.44 -10.47 5.81
N LYS A 78 10.81 -10.94 7.01
CA LYS A 78 11.18 -12.34 7.26
C LYS A 78 10.12 -13.33 6.77
N ASP A 79 8.85 -13.03 7.06
CA ASP A 79 7.70 -13.77 6.58
C ASP A 79 6.91 -12.82 5.67
N THR A 80 7.00 -13.05 4.37
CA THR A 80 6.33 -12.24 3.34
C THR A 80 5.61 -13.14 2.35
N TRP A 81 4.48 -12.65 1.84
CA TRP A 81 3.73 -13.26 0.74
C TRP A 81 4.02 -12.57 -0.60
N ILE A 82 4.86 -11.53 -0.61
CA ILE A 82 5.16 -10.71 -1.78
C ILE A 82 6.31 -11.37 -2.55
N SER A 83 5.98 -12.15 -3.57
CA SER A 83 6.93 -12.76 -4.51
C SER A 83 7.39 -11.76 -5.59
N ASP A 84 8.44 -12.11 -6.34
CA ASP A 84 8.89 -11.33 -7.51
C ASP A 84 7.77 -11.18 -8.55
N GLU A 85 6.94 -12.22 -8.74
CA GLU A 85 5.74 -12.18 -9.59
C GLU A 85 4.76 -11.09 -9.15
N ILE A 86 4.49 -10.96 -7.84
CA ILE A 86 3.64 -9.91 -7.29
C ILE A 86 4.28 -8.54 -7.52
N ILE A 87 5.60 -8.40 -7.31
CA ILE A 87 6.31 -7.13 -7.51
C ILE A 87 6.14 -6.63 -8.95
N GLU A 88 6.34 -7.49 -9.95
CA GLU A 88 6.19 -7.09 -11.36
C GLU A 88 4.71 -6.83 -11.71
N SER A 89 3.79 -7.68 -11.29
CA SER A 89 2.36 -7.54 -11.62
C SER A 89 1.75 -6.25 -11.04
N TYR A 90 2.13 -5.89 -9.80
CA TYR A 90 1.68 -4.65 -9.18
C TYR A 90 2.40 -3.43 -9.74
N SER A 91 3.63 -3.58 -10.23
CA SER A 91 4.32 -2.51 -10.98
C SER A 91 3.59 -2.21 -12.29
N GLU A 92 3.04 -3.22 -12.98
CA GLU A 92 2.18 -3.01 -14.15
C GLU A 92 0.85 -2.34 -13.77
N LEU A 93 0.24 -2.74 -12.65
CA LEU A 93 -0.94 -2.04 -12.11
C LEU A 93 -0.66 -0.56 -11.81
N ASN A 94 0.53 -0.23 -11.31
CA ASN A 94 0.94 1.14 -11.07
C ASN A 94 1.09 1.94 -12.38
N GLN A 95 1.68 1.33 -13.41
CA GLN A 95 1.85 1.96 -14.72
C GLN A 95 0.50 2.30 -15.39
N ILE A 96 -0.53 1.48 -15.17
CA ILE A 96 -1.89 1.75 -15.69
C ILE A 96 -2.75 2.59 -14.73
N GLY A 97 -2.17 3.06 -13.60
CA GLY A 97 -2.82 3.99 -12.69
C GLY A 97 -3.82 3.36 -11.71
N LEU A 98 -3.73 2.04 -11.48
CA LEU A 98 -4.59 1.32 -10.53
C LEU A 98 -3.88 0.94 -9.23
N ALA A 99 -2.55 0.86 -9.20
CA ALA A 99 -1.81 0.72 -7.95
C ALA A 99 -1.07 2.02 -7.61
N HIS A 100 -0.99 2.34 -6.32
CA HIS A 100 -0.35 3.56 -5.84
C HIS A 100 0.52 3.30 -4.62
N SER A 101 1.63 4.02 -4.54
CA SER A 101 2.52 4.04 -3.39
C SER A 101 2.52 5.42 -2.73
N ILE A 102 2.78 5.42 -1.42
CA ILE A 102 3.14 6.61 -0.67
C ILE A 102 4.50 6.37 -0.06
N GLU A 103 5.43 7.27 -0.33
CA GLU A 103 6.76 7.24 0.24
C GLU A 103 6.90 8.30 1.35
N THR A 104 7.40 7.89 2.51
CA THR A 104 7.84 8.80 3.57
C THR A 104 9.34 9.04 3.41
N TRP A 105 9.75 10.30 3.32
CA TRP A 105 11.13 10.72 3.13
C TRP A 105 11.70 11.36 4.39
N ALA A 106 12.97 11.12 4.65
CA ALA A 106 13.77 11.91 5.58
C ALA A 106 15.21 12.00 5.05
N ASP A 107 15.82 13.19 5.14
CA ASP A 107 17.20 13.44 4.73
C ASP A 107 17.52 12.93 3.30
N GLY A 108 16.58 13.12 2.37
CA GLY A 108 16.73 12.74 0.96
C GLY A 108 16.62 11.23 0.68
N LYS A 109 16.15 10.43 1.64
CA LYS A 109 15.96 8.98 1.50
C LYS A 109 14.53 8.57 1.83
N ILE A 110 14.04 7.53 1.17
CA ILE A 110 12.80 6.86 1.55
C ILE A 110 13.05 6.09 2.85
N VAL A 111 12.33 6.44 3.91
CA VAL A 111 12.46 5.85 5.25
C VAL A 111 11.25 5.02 5.68
N GLY A 112 10.25 4.92 4.82
CA GLY A 112 9.09 4.07 4.99
C GLY A 112 8.06 4.37 3.90
N GLY A 113 6.96 3.64 3.93
CA GLY A 113 5.91 3.81 2.94
C GLY A 113 4.90 2.68 2.98
N LEU A 114 3.93 2.79 2.10
CA LEU A 114 2.90 1.78 1.86
C LEU A 114 2.53 1.79 0.39
N TYR A 115 1.94 0.70 -0.08
CA TYR A 115 1.31 0.65 -1.39
C TYR A 115 -0.07 0.00 -1.31
N GLY A 116 -0.87 0.23 -2.34
CA GLY A 116 -2.20 -0.34 -2.44
C GLY A 116 -2.79 -0.23 -3.83
N VAL A 117 -3.97 -0.83 -3.99
CA VAL A 117 -4.75 -0.83 -5.24
C VAL A 117 -5.97 0.07 -5.07
N CYS A 118 -6.31 0.83 -6.10
CA CYS A 118 -7.45 1.73 -6.15
C CYS A 118 -8.47 1.19 -7.15
N ILE A 119 -9.67 0.87 -6.67
CA ILE A 119 -10.81 0.49 -7.51
C ILE A 119 -12.00 1.37 -7.13
N GLY A 120 -12.33 2.33 -8.00
CA GLY A 120 -13.40 3.29 -7.72
C GLY A 120 -13.10 4.13 -6.47
N ALA A 121 -14.03 4.11 -5.50
CA ALA A 121 -13.90 4.84 -4.24
C ALA A 121 -13.37 3.97 -3.08
N ALA A 122 -12.79 2.81 -3.38
CA ALA A 122 -12.14 1.92 -2.41
C ALA A 122 -10.63 1.85 -2.67
N PHE A 123 -9.86 1.96 -1.59
CA PHE A 123 -8.42 1.73 -1.62
C PHE A 123 -8.11 0.47 -0.83
N PHE A 124 -7.37 -0.46 -1.41
CA PHE A 124 -6.96 -1.72 -0.81
C PHE A 124 -5.51 -1.58 -0.36
N GLY A 125 -5.28 -1.49 0.95
CA GLY A 125 -3.94 -1.35 1.53
C GLY A 125 -3.22 -2.70 1.57
N GLU A 126 -2.20 -2.87 0.73
CA GLU A 126 -1.56 -4.17 0.56
C GLU A 126 -0.49 -4.43 1.63
N SER A 127 0.48 -3.53 1.74
CA SER A 127 1.55 -3.66 2.72
C SER A 127 2.24 -2.32 2.97
N MET A 128 3.06 -2.31 4.02
CA MET A 128 3.81 -1.13 4.43
C MET A 128 5.11 -1.53 5.13
N PHE A 129 6.11 -0.65 5.07
CA PHE A 129 7.42 -0.87 5.67
C PHE A 129 7.94 0.35 6.42
N ASN A 130 8.79 0.11 7.42
CA ASN A 130 9.50 1.15 8.15
C ASN A 130 11.00 0.86 8.10
N VAL A 131 11.78 1.88 7.74
CA VAL A 131 13.23 1.94 8.02
C VAL A 131 13.47 2.81 9.26
N VAL A 132 12.67 3.86 9.43
CA VAL A 132 12.64 4.71 10.62
C VAL A 132 11.29 4.58 11.31
N ASP A 133 11.29 4.64 12.64
CA ASP A 133 10.07 4.61 13.44
C ASP A 133 9.01 5.61 12.93
N ASN A 134 7.75 5.19 13.02
CA ASN A 134 6.58 5.96 12.59
C ASN A 134 6.52 6.32 11.08
N ALA A 135 7.46 5.91 10.23
CA ALA A 135 7.45 6.31 8.82
C ALA A 135 6.23 5.78 8.04
N ALA A 136 5.93 4.48 8.13
CA ALA A 136 4.74 3.86 7.55
C ALA A 136 3.44 4.39 8.15
N LYS A 137 3.43 4.60 9.48
CA LYS A 137 2.28 5.18 10.18
C LYS A 137 1.99 6.60 9.69
N SER A 138 3.03 7.37 9.41
CA SER A 138 2.91 8.72 8.86
C SER A 138 2.39 8.68 7.42
N ALA A 139 2.91 7.76 6.58
CA ALA A 139 2.39 7.48 5.24
C ALA A 139 0.91 7.07 5.28
N PHE A 140 0.50 6.24 6.24
CA PHE A 140 -0.90 5.84 6.43
C PHE A 140 -1.81 7.03 6.71
N TYR A 141 -1.46 7.92 7.64
CA TYR A 141 -2.30 9.10 7.87
C TYR A 141 -2.27 10.07 6.69
N PHE A 142 -1.17 10.16 5.95
CA PHE A 142 -1.12 10.92 4.70
C PHE A 142 -2.05 10.31 3.64
N LEU A 143 -2.12 8.98 3.53
CA LEU A 143 -3.10 8.26 2.70
C LEU A 143 -4.52 8.65 3.10
N ILE A 144 -4.88 8.54 4.39
CA ILE A 144 -6.22 8.89 4.88
C ILE A 144 -6.60 10.32 4.47
N ASP A 145 -5.69 11.28 4.62
CA ASP A 145 -5.94 12.68 4.22
C ASP A 145 -6.18 12.80 2.70
N ILE A 146 -5.52 12.00 1.86
CA ILE A 146 -5.75 11.95 0.41
C ILE A 146 -7.11 11.33 0.10
N LEU A 147 -7.40 10.18 0.70
CA LEU A 147 -8.64 9.45 0.46
C LEU A 147 -9.87 10.30 0.83
N HIS A 148 -9.83 11.02 1.94
CA HIS A 148 -10.88 11.97 2.32
C HIS A 148 -11.06 13.11 1.32
N LYS A 149 -9.96 13.68 0.81
CA LYS A 149 -10.02 14.79 -0.16
C LYS A 149 -10.60 14.37 -1.51
N ASN A 150 -10.61 13.07 -1.80
CA ASN A 150 -11.07 12.51 -3.07
C ASN A 150 -12.34 11.66 -2.89
N ASP A 151 -13.09 11.86 -1.81
CA ASP A 151 -14.39 11.23 -1.55
C ASP A 151 -14.38 9.70 -1.59
N PHE A 152 -13.27 9.06 -1.19
CA PHE A 152 -13.22 7.62 -0.98
C PHE A 152 -14.11 7.21 0.20
N ILE A 153 -14.65 5.99 0.14
CA ILE A 153 -15.59 5.48 1.13
C ILE A 153 -14.94 4.52 2.13
N LEU A 154 -13.94 3.75 1.71
CA LEU A 154 -13.27 2.76 2.56
C LEU A 154 -11.80 2.60 2.19
N LEU A 155 -11.02 2.28 3.22
CA LEU A 155 -9.70 1.68 3.12
C LEU A 155 -9.84 0.24 3.59
N ASP A 156 -9.60 -0.71 2.70
CA ASP A 156 -9.51 -2.14 3.02
C ASP A 156 -8.12 -2.48 3.55
#